data_AF-A0A9N8EZX7-F1
#
_entry.id   AF-A0A9N8EZX7-F1
#
_cell.length_a   1.000
_cell.length_b   1.000
_cell.length_c   1.000
_cell.angle_alpha   90.00
_cell.angle_beta   90.00
_cell.angle_gamma   90.00
#
_symmetry.space_group_name_H-M   'P 1'
#
loop_
_entity.id
_entity.type
_entity.pdbx_description
1 polymer ?
#
loop_
_entity_poly.entity_id
_entity_poly.type
_entity_poly.pdbx_seq_one_letter_code
_entity_poly.pdbx_strand_id
1 'polypeptide(L)'
;MAMTSFKLTRHRTTKSQQTPNALQFETSTTKAPSVTKGKARKEYKKTLLKVNRAMRQKDYRKAADSYLEAFRNTPREWSRNSPRFHYLRGYVRSLQVIKKDALTVKIVSNKKDIATLVEIAASEKEFALFRMVAFRGLGVLYSYKGDRQLASDYYRDALGLKASAREKDLVVIVDWKMKRKMRYEMIDQRRRTKNAMSLLEVTQIPGLDSKPTNCFVYTVEYMNNEACICRIPQDQPELARRLEVGGGACDCCGKTLKELKVSSLKSCPRCMSMYYCSHECQKRAWKAGHKKACRPGKMIKPGDIMQLVPGLKHMPDLNGELVEIMEPDHAKEGYWIVRLLVEEVAVATNSEGPESIKGSKMRHIRPAM
;
A
#
# COMPACT_ATOMS: atom_id res chain seq x y z
N MET A 1 -35.62 -27.84 -29.03
CA MET A 1 -34.36 -27.51 -28.33
C MET A 1 -34.52 -26.14 -27.70
N ALA A 2 -34.93 -26.09 -26.44
CA ALA A 2 -35.23 -24.84 -25.74
C ALA A 2 -34.01 -24.40 -24.93
N MET A 3 -33.49 -23.20 -25.21
CA MET A 3 -32.45 -22.56 -24.41
C MET A 3 -33.10 -21.80 -23.25
N THR A 4 -32.85 -22.25 -22.03
CA THR A 4 -33.24 -21.58 -20.79
C THR A 4 -32.23 -20.50 -20.43
N SER A 5 -32.67 -19.24 -20.55
CA SER A 5 -31.97 -18.05 -20.07
C SER A 5 -32.03 -17.96 -18.55
N PHE A 6 -30.87 -17.98 -17.87
CA PHE A 6 -30.75 -17.64 -16.46
C PHE A 6 -30.59 -16.12 -16.31
N LYS A 7 -31.65 -15.42 -15.88
CA LYS A 7 -31.57 -14.03 -15.42
C LYS A 7 -31.18 -14.00 -13.95
N LEU A 8 -30.02 -13.41 -13.64
CA LEU A 8 -29.64 -13.04 -12.27
C LEU A 8 -30.36 -11.75 -11.89
N THR A 9 -31.47 -11.89 -11.17
CA THR A 9 -32.21 -10.76 -10.59
C THR A 9 -31.50 -10.28 -9.32
N ARG A 10 -30.98 -9.04 -9.33
CA ARG A 10 -30.62 -8.33 -8.09
C ARG A 10 -31.92 -8.06 -7.32
N HIS A 11 -32.19 -8.86 -6.30
CA HIS A 11 -33.22 -8.54 -5.32
C HIS A 11 -32.77 -7.34 -4.48
N ARG A 12 -33.22 -6.15 -4.89
CA ARG A 12 -33.31 -4.99 -4.00
C ARG A 12 -34.50 -5.27 -3.08
N THR A 13 -34.24 -5.76 -1.87
CA THR A 13 -35.25 -5.99 -0.85
C THR A 13 -35.72 -4.65 -0.27
N THR A 14 -36.75 -4.07 -0.87
CA THR A 14 -37.67 -3.17 -0.15
C THR A 14 -38.73 -4.05 0.51
N LYS A 15 -38.41 -4.64 1.65
CA LYS A 15 -39.40 -5.17 2.59
C LYS A 15 -39.11 -4.56 3.94
N SER A 16 -40.02 -3.66 4.35
CA SER A 16 -40.28 -3.33 5.73
C SER A 16 -40.39 -4.63 6.53
N GLN A 17 -39.34 -4.97 7.27
CA GLN A 17 -39.34 -6.05 8.24
C GLN A 17 -39.50 -5.40 9.60
N GLN A 18 -40.59 -5.74 10.28
CA GLN A 18 -40.70 -5.59 11.71
C GLN A 18 -39.46 -6.20 12.35
N THR A 19 -38.73 -5.36 13.09
CA THR A 19 -37.58 -5.76 13.88
C THR A 19 -38.00 -6.84 14.87
N PRO A 20 -37.34 -8.01 14.92
CA PRO A 20 -37.47 -8.92 16.05
C PRO A 20 -36.94 -8.20 17.30
N ASN A 21 -37.65 -8.35 18.42
CA ASN A 21 -37.33 -7.79 19.74
C ASN A 21 -35.83 -7.58 19.93
N ALA A 22 -35.43 -6.30 19.88
CA ALA A 22 -34.10 -5.89 20.27
C ALA A 22 -33.88 -6.38 21.70
N LEU A 23 -32.88 -7.25 21.89
CA LEU A 23 -32.29 -7.43 23.21
C LEU A 23 -31.88 -6.03 23.67
N GLN A 24 -32.64 -5.50 24.63
CA GLN A 24 -32.30 -4.25 25.29
C GLN A 24 -31.01 -4.50 26.08
N PHE A 25 -29.88 -4.21 25.46
CA PHE A 25 -28.65 -3.99 26.21
C PHE A 25 -28.83 -2.65 26.90
N GLU A 26 -29.15 -2.68 28.20
CA GLU A 26 -29.06 -1.52 29.06
C GLU A 26 -27.65 -0.93 28.93
N THR A 27 -27.54 0.20 28.25
CA THR A 27 -26.30 0.96 28.20
C THR A 27 -26.17 1.69 29.52
N SER A 28 -25.74 0.98 30.58
CA SER A 28 -25.34 1.64 31.82
C SER A 28 -24.17 2.56 31.49
N THR A 29 -24.39 3.88 31.53
CA THR A 29 -23.34 4.89 31.41
C THR A 29 -22.54 4.97 32.71
N THR A 30 -21.95 3.84 33.12
CA THR A 30 -20.95 3.85 34.18
C THR A 30 -19.71 4.55 33.62
N LYS A 31 -19.31 5.68 34.22
CA LYS A 31 -18.05 6.36 33.90
C LYS A 31 -16.94 5.31 33.86
N ALA A 32 -16.35 5.10 32.68
CA ALA A 32 -15.27 4.14 32.52
C ALA A 32 -14.16 4.49 33.52
N PRO A 33 -13.67 3.52 34.30
CA PRO A 33 -12.64 3.79 35.29
C PRO A 33 -11.44 4.42 34.60
N SER A 34 -10.94 5.50 35.20
CA SER A 34 -9.74 6.22 34.77
C SER A 34 -8.52 5.29 34.86
N VAL A 35 -8.26 4.54 33.79
CA VAL A 35 -7.04 3.73 33.68
C VAL A 35 -5.88 4.68 33.43
N THR A 36 -4.95 4.76 34.39
CA THR A 36 -3.73 5.55 34.21
C THR A 36 -2.95 5.05 32.99
N LYS A 37 -2.34 5.98 32.23
CA LYS A 37 -1.51 5.67 31.05
C LYS A 37 -0.42 4.62 31.32
N GLY A 38 0.05 4.51 32.57
CA GLY A 38 1.01 3.50 33.00
C GLY A 38 0.44 2.07 32.97
N LYS A 39 -0.75 1.86 33.54
CA LYS A 39 -1.43 0.55 33.57
C LYS A 39 -1.74 0.05 32.16
N ALA A 40 -2.25 0.95 31.33
CA ALA A 40 -2.48 0.75 29.89
C ALA A 40 -1.26 0.18 29.15
N ARG A 41 -0.11 0.83 29.32
CA ARG A 41 1.14 0.45 28.65
C ARG A 41 1.67 -0.88 29.17
N LYS A 42 1.48 -1.19 30.46
CA LYS A 42 1.88 -2.46 31.07
C LYS A 42 1.06 -3.63 30.51
N GLU A 43 -0.26 -3.48 30.41
CA GLU A 43 -1.14 -4.49 29.80
C GLU A 43 -0.85 -4.68 28.31
N TYR A 44 -0.53 -3.59 27.58
CA TYR A 44 -0.09 -3.69 26.20
C TYR A 44 1.15 -4.56 26.03
N LYS A 45 2.20 -4.28 26.82
CA LYS A 45 3.44 -5.06 26.79
C LYS A 45 3.20 -6.53 27.16
N LYS A 46 2.38 -6.79 28.19
CA LYS A 46 2.02 -8.15 28.61
C LYS A 46 1.32 -8.93 27.50
N THR A 47 0.37 -8.30 26.81
CA THR A 47 -0.32 -8.89 25.65
C THR A 47 0.67 -9.22 24.54
N LEU A 48 1.56 -8.29 24.18
CA LEU A 48 2.56 -8.52 23.13
C LEU A 48 3.51 -9.67 23.48
N LEU A 49 3.90 -9.82 24.76
CA LEU A 49 4.71 -10.96 25.20
C LEU A 49 3.96 -12.30 25.04
N LYS A 50 2.67 -12.35 25.41
CA LYS A 50 1.80 -13.53 25.22
C LYS A 50 1.72 -13.90 23.74
N VAL A 51 1.44 -12.92 22.87
CA VAL A 51 1.38 -13.12 21.42
C VAL A 51 2.72 -13.57 20.87
N ASN A 52 3.82 -12.89 21.19
CA ASN A 52 5.14 -13.23 20.67
C ASN A 52 5.56 -14.65 21.05
N ARG A 53 5.20 -15.11 22.25
CA ARG A 53 5.40 -16.49 22.67
C ARG A 53 4.61 -17.47 21.78
N ALA A 54 3.32 -17.20 21.55
CA ALA A 54 2.49 -18.03 20.68
C ALA A 54 3.02 -18.06 19.23
N MET A 55 3.44 -16.90 18.69
CA MET A 55 4.03 -16.79 17.36
C MET A 55 5.33 -17.58 17.23
N ARG A 56 6.21 -17.56 18.23
CA ARG A 56 7.44 -18.37 18.26
C ARG A 56 7.14 -19.87 18.29
N GLN A 57 6.07 -20.26 18.96
CA GLN A 57 5.56 -21.63 18.99
C GLN A 57 4.79 -22.01 17.72
N LYS A 58 4.69 -21.11 16.73
CA LYS A 58 3.88 -21.28 15.51
C LYS A 58 2.38 -21.55 15.81
N ASP A 59 1.91 -21.13 16.99
CA ASP A 59 0.50 -21.21 17.40
C ASP A 59 -0.21 -19.91 17.04
N TYR A 60 -0.48 -19.76 15.75
CA TYR A 60 -1.07 -18.55 15.19
C TYR A 60 -2.54 -18.34 15.60
N ARG A 61 -3.26 -19.42 15.92
CA ARG A 61 -4.63 -19.33 16.44
C ARG A 61 -4.62 -18.66 17.80
N LYS A 62 -3.78 -19.14 18.73
CA LYS A 62 -3.64 -18.53 20.06
C LYS A 62 -3.14 -17.08 19.99
N ALA A 63 -2.27 -16.77 19.03
CA ALA A 63 -1.86 -15.39 18.76
C ALA A 63 -3.05 -14.52 18.30
N ALA A 64 -3.85 -15.01 17.36
CA ALA A 64 -5.05 -14.32 16.88
C ALA A 64 -6.06 -14.08 18.02
N ASP A 65 -6.37 -15.11 18.81
CA ASP A 65 -7.28 -15.01 19.96
C ASP A 65 -6.79 -13.98 20.99
N SER A 66 -5.49 -13.99 21.29
CA SER A 66 -4.89 -13.03 22.22
C SER A 66 -4.98 -11.59 21.69
N TYR A 67 -4.82 -11.38 20.39
CA TYR A 67 -5.01 -10.06 19.79
C TYR A 67 -6.47 -9.61 19.83
N LEU A 68 -7.42 -10.49 19.51
CA LEU A 68 -8.84 -10.15 19.50
C LEU A 68 -9.36 -9.85 20.91
N GLU A 69 -8.96 -10.65 21.89
CA GLU A 69 -9.25 -10.42 23.31
C GLU A 69 -8.75 -9.03 23.74
N ALA A 70 -7.51 -8.69 23.41
CA ALA A 70 -6.93 -7.40 23.74
C ALA A 70 -7.60 -6.23 23.00
N PHE A 71 -8.00 -6.43 21.73
CA PHE A 71 -8.78 -5.46 20.97
C PHE A 71 -10.11 -5.13 21.68
N ARG A 72 -10.85 -6.16 22.11
CA ARG A 72 -12.15 -6.01 22.77
C ARG A 72 -12.03 -5.36 24.15
N ASN A 73 -10.99 -5.71 24.90
CA ASN A 73 -10.77 -5.19 26.25
C ASN A 73 -10.17 -3.77 26.28
N THR A 74 -9.70 -3.25 25.13
CA THR A 74 -9.18 -1.88 25.06
C THR A 74 -10.32 -0.89 24.84
N PRO A 75 -10.50 0.15 25.68
CA PRO A 75 -11.55 1.15 25.49
C PRO A 75 -11.50 1.82 24.11
N ARG A 76 -12.66 2.22 23.58
CA ARG A 76 -12.76 2.87 22.26
C ARG A 76 -12.14 4.25 22.25
N GLU A 77 -12.14 4.92 23.40
CA GLU A 77 -11.76 6.33 23.56
C GLU A 77 -10.24 6.54 23.49
N TRP A 78 -9.44 5.49 23.43
CA TRP A 78 -7.98 5.59 23.37
C TRP A 78 -7.49 5.94 21.97
N SER A 79 -7.30 7.25 21.71
CA SER A 79 -7.02 7.78 20.37
C SER A 79 -5.55 8.03 20.01
N ARG A 80 -4.61 8.04 20.98
CA ARG A 80 -3.29 8.67 20.73
C ARG A 80 -2.12 7.73 20.42
N ASN A 81 -2.35 6.42 20.38
CA ASN A 81 -1.43 5.36 19.95
C ASN A 81 -2.16 4.02 20.16
N SER A 82 -3.39 3.94 19.67
CA SER A 82 -4.36 2.98 20.20
C SER A 82 -3.79 1.56 20.12
N PRO A 83 -3.47 0.91 21.27
CA PRO A 83 -3.17 -0.50 21.31
C PRO A 83 -4.19 -1.31 20.50
N ARG A 84 -5.45 -0.85 20.52
CA ARG A 84 -6.57 -1.38 19.76
C ARG A 84 -6.29 -1.47 18.26
N PHE A 85 -5.73 -0.46 17.61
CA PHE A 85 -5.37 -0.55 16.19
C PHE A 85 -4.32 -1.64 15.95
N HIS A 86 -3.27 -1.66 16.75
CA HIS A 86 -2.21 -2.67 16.65
C HIS A 86 -2.73 -4.09 16.92
N TYR A 87 -3.69 -4.22 17.85
CA TYR A 87 -4.36 -5.48 18.13
C TYR A 87 -5.21 -5.94 16.96
N LEU A 88 -6.02 -5.07 16.35
CA LEU A 88 -6.82 -5.44 15.18
C LEU A 88 -5.94 -5.83 13.99
N ARG A 89 -4.90 -5.04 13.71
CA ARG A 89 -3.93 -5.35 12.65
C ARG A 89 -3.19 -6.67 12.92
N GLY A 90 -2.78 -6.89 14.17
CA GLY A 90 -2.15 -8.13 14.61
C GLY A 90 -3.07 -9.34 14.49
N TYR A 91 -4.34 -9.17 14.86
CA TYR A 91 -5.40 -10.19 14.71
C TYR A 91 -5.56 -10.58 13.24
N VAL A 92 -5.84 -9.62 12.35
CA VAL A 92 -6.00 -9.86 10.91
C VAL A 92 -4.77 -10.57 10.33
N ARG A 93 -3.56 -10.12 10.70
CA ARG A 93 -2.31 -10.73 10.22
C ARG A 93 -2.15 -12.18 10.70
N SER A 94 -2.55 -12.48 11.93
CA SER A 94 -2.46 -13.83 12.50
C SER A 94 -3.43 -14.82 11.84
N LEU A 95 -4.44 -14.33 11.13
CA LEU A 95 -5.33 -15.16 10.31
C LEU A 95 -4.73 -15.53 8.95
N GLN A 96 -3.68 -14.83 8.51
CA GLN A 96 -3.13 -14.83 7.14
C GLN A 96 -1.72 -15.44 7.05
N VAL A 97 -1.46 -16.52 7.78
CA VAL A 97 -0.10 -17.00 8.01
C VAL A 97 0.54 -17.56 6.74
N ILE A 98 1.65 -16.95 6.33
CA ILE A 98 2.52 -17.46 5.27
C ILE A 98 3.54 -18.40 5.90
N LYS A 99 3.53 -19.68 5.47
CA LYS A 99 4.60 -20.63 5.82
C LYS A 99 5.83 -20.36 4.94
N LYS A 100 6.97 -20.05 5.57
CA LYS A 100 8.24 -19.69 4.87
C LYS A 100 8.77 -20.79 3.97
N ASP A 101 8.48 -22.04 4.30
CA ASP A 101 9.03 -23.25 3.75
C ASP A 101 8.31 -23.77 2.49
N ALA A 102 7.11 -23.26 2.18
CA ALA A 102 6.30 -23.86 1.11
C ALA A 102 5.69 -22.88 0.11
N LEU A 103 5.96 -21.57 0.20
CA LEU A 103 5.23 -20.51 -0.54
C LEU A 103 3.69 -20.54 -0.33
N THR A 104 3.13 -21.55 0.33
CA THR A 104 1.70 -21.72 0.57
C THR A 104 1.26 -20.88 1.76
N VAL A 105 0.24 -20.05 1.55
CA VAL A 105 -0.42 -19.33 2.62
C VAL A 105 -1.44 -20.25 3.28
N LYS A 106 -1.30 -20.49 4.58
CA LYS A 106 -2.30 -21.23 5.36
C LYS A 106 -3.21 -20.22 6.05
N ILE A 107 -4.46 -20.13 5.58
CA ILE A 107 -5.50 -19.41 6.29
C ILE A 107 -5.82 -20.17 7.58
N VAL A 108 -5.77 -19.49 8.73
CA VAL A 108 -6.14 -20.06 10.04
C VAL A 108 -7.50 -19.53 10.51
N SER A 109 -8.19 -18.77 9.67
CA SER A 109 -9.51 -18.21 9.99
C SER A 109 -10.61 -19.26 9.98
N ASN A 110 -11.55 -19.10 10.91
CA ASN A 110 -12.79 -19.86 10.98
C ASN A 110 -14.00 -18.93 10.71
N LYS A 111 -15.21 -19.50 10.74
CA LYS A 111 -16.46 -18.74 10.53
C LYS A 111 -16.64 -17.60 11.55
N LYS A 112 -16.22 -17.81 12.79
CA LYS A 112 -16.31 -16.81 13.88
C LYS A 112 -15.39 -15.62 13.61
N ASP A 113 -14.21 -15.83 13.02
CA ASP A 113 -13.32 -14.74 12.67
C ASP A 113 -13.90 -13.84 11.57
N ILE A 114 -14.51 -14.46 10.54
CA ILE A 114 -15.19 -13.71 9.48
C ILE A 114 -16.33 -12.89 10.06
N ALA A 115 -17.19 -13.51 10.87
CA ALA A 115 -18.29 -12.81 11.53
C ALA A 115 -17.79 -11.63 12.38
N THR A 116 -16.69 -11.82 13.11
CA THR A 116 -16.07 -10.77 13.93
C THR A 116 -15.55 -9.62 13.06
N LEU A 117 -14.89 -9.90 11.93
CA LEU A 117 -14.42 -8.85 11.03
C LEU A 117 -15.58 -8.12 10.34
N VAL A 118 -16.66 -8.81 9.98
CA VAL A 118 -17.88 -8.20 9.44
C VAL A 118 -18.51 -7.27 10.48
N GLU A 119 -18.62 -7.70 11.73
CA GLU A 119 -19.11 -6.88 12.86
C GLU A 119 -18.28 -5.60 13.01
N ILE A 120 -16.94 -5.70 13.03
CA ILE A 120 -16.04 -4.55 13.14
C ILE A 120 -16.18 -3.63 11.93
N ALA A 121 -16.27 -4.18 10.72
CA ALA A 121 -16.37 -3.41 9.48
C ALA A 121 -17.69 -2.62 9.38
N ALA A 122 -18.80 -3.23 9.80
CA ALA A 122 -20.13 -2.65 9.77
C ALA A 122 -20.40 -1.66 10.93
N SER A 123 -19.67 -1.76 12.04
CA SER A 123 -19.91 -0.95 13.23
C SER A 123 -19.61 0.54 13.01
N GLU A 124 -20.65 1.38 13.03
CA GLU A 124 -20.51 2.85 13.01
C GLU A 124 -19.86 3.41 14.29
N LYS A 125 -19.83 2.60 15.36
CA LYS A 125 -19.18 2.96 16.62
C LYS A 125 -17.65 2.78 16.58
N GLU A 126 -17.12 2.08 15.57
CA GLU A 126 -15.68 1.94 15.37
C GLU A 126 -15.13 3.04 14.47
N PHE A 127 -13.86 3.41 14.69
CA PHE A 127 -13.18 4.37 13.83
C PHE A 127 -13.13 3.89 12.38
N ALA A 128 -13.24 4.81 11.42
CA ALA A 128 -13.14 4.52 9.99
C ALA A 128 -11.87 3.71 9.64
N LEU A 129 -10.73 4.00 10.27
CA LEU A 129 -9.50 3.22 10.09
C LEU A 129 -9.66 1.74 10.52
N PHE A 130 -10.37 1.47 11.61
CA PHE A 130 -10.52 0.10 12.13
C PHE A 130 -11.44 -0.70 11.20
N ARG A 131 -12.53 -0.07 10.78
CA ARG A 131 -13.45 -0.61 9.79
C ARG A 131 -12.74 -0.91 8.47
N MET A 132 -11.90 0.00 7.99
CA MET A 132 -11.09 -0.20 6.77
C MET A 132 -10.11 -1.38 6.91
N VAL A 133 -9.43 -1.53 8.06
CA VAL A 133 -8.57 -2.70 8.31
C VAL A 133 -9.38 -3.99 8.32
N ALA A 134 -10.58 -3.99 8.89
CA ALA A 134 -11.46 -5.15 8.90
C ALA A 134 -11.95 -5.52 7.49
N PHE A 135 -12.41 -4.55 6.70
CA PHE A 135 -12.78 -4.75 5.29
C PHE A 135 -11.61 -5.28 4.46
N ARG A 136 -10.41 -4.70 4.59
CA ARG A 136 -9.21 -5.23 3.93
C ARG A 136 -8.91 -6.66 4.36
N GLY A 137 -9.03 -6.95 5.67
CA GLY A 137 -8.86 -8.30 6.21
C GLY A 137 -9.82 -9.31 5.58
N LEU A 138 -11.10 -8.93 5.44
CA LEU A 138 -12.11 -9.74 4.76
C LEU A 138 -11.77 -9.95 3.28
N GLY A 139 -11.38 -8.90 2.56
CA GLY A 139 -10.96 -8.98 1.16
C GLY A 139 -9.85 -10.00 0.94
N VAL A 140 -8.81 -9.96 1.80
CA VAL A 140 -7.71 -10.94 1.74
C VAL A 140 -8.20 -12.37 2.04
N LEU A 141 -9.03 -12.55 3.08
CA LEU A 141 -9.53 -13.86 3.46
C LEU A 141 -10.40 -14.50 2.38
N TYR A 142 -11.30 -13.74 1.76
CA TYR A 142 -12.15 -14.24 0.67
C TYR A 142 -11.36 -14.49 -0.62
N SER A 143 -10.34 -13.66 -0.90
CA SER A 143 -9.43 -13.89 -2.03
C SER A 143 -8.74 -15.25 -1.92
N TYR A 144 -8.25 -15.62 -0.73
CA TYR A 144 -7.63 -16.94 -0.53
C TYR A 144 -8.62 -18.10 -0.53
N LYS A 145 -9.89 -17.86 -0.21
CA LYS A 145 -10.95 -18.87 -0.35
C LYS A 145 -11.40 -19.08 -1.79
N GLY A 146 -10.88 -18.30 -2.74
CA GLY A 146 -11.26 -18.36 -4.15
C GLY A 146 -12.48 -17.51 -4.52
N ASP A 147 -13.10 -16.83 -3.55
CA ASP A 147 -14.24 -15.94 -3.81
C ASP A 147 -13.75 -14.53 -4.17
N ARG A 148 -13.32 -14.38 -5.43
CA ARG A 148 -12.73 -13.14 -5.94
C ARG A 148 -13.73 -11.98 -5.98
N GLN A 149 -15.01 -12.27 -6.24
CA GLN A 149 -16.03 -11.23 -6.31
C GLN A 149 -16.25 -10.61 -4.94
N LEU A 150 -16.49 -11.45 -3.92
CA LEU A 150 -16.70 -10.97 -2.57
C LEU A 150 -15.44 -10.30 -1.99
N ALA A 151 -14.25 -10.79 -2.36
CA ALA A 151 -12.99 -10.14 -2.04
C ALA A 151 -12.91 -8.71 -2.61
N SER A 152 -13.26 -8.56 -3.90
CA SER A 152 -13.29 -7.26 -4.58
C SER A 152 -14.30 -6.31 -3.94
N ASP A 153 -15.50 -6.79 -3.61
CA ASP A 153 -16.55 -5.99 -2.98
C ASP A 153 -16.06 -5.42 -1.63
N TYR A 154 -15.43 -6.24 -0.78
CA TYR A 154 -14.85 -5.75 0.48
C TYR A 154 -13.69 -4.77 0.29
N TYR A 155 -12.87 -4.94 -0.75
CA TYR A 155 -11.83 -3.95 -1.06
C TYR A 155 -12.43 -2.62 -1.53
N ARG A 156 -13.50 -2.64 -2.33
CA ARG A 156 -14.23 -1.42 -2.71
C ARG A 156 -14.83 -0.73 -1.49
N ASP A 157 -15.43 -1.47 -0.57
CA ASP A 157 -15.97 -0.92 0.69
C ASP A 157 -14.87 -0.27 1.54
N ALA A 158 -13.71 -0.91 1.65
CA ALA A 158 -12.53 -0.34 2.32
C ALA A 158 -12.09 0.99 1.69
N LEU A 159 -12.10 1.09 0.35
CA LEU A 159 -11.76 2.32 -0.38
C LEU A 159 -12.84 3.40 -0.21
N GLY A 160 -14.12 3.01 -0.18
CA GLY A 160 -15.26 3.90 0.00
C GLY A 160 -15.27 4.61 1.36
N LEU A 161 -14.86 3.91 2.43
CA LEU A 161 -14.77 4.51 3.77
C LEU A 161 -13.87 5.75 3.84
N LYS A 162 -12.83 5.84 3.00
CA LYS A 162 -11.96 7.01 2.96
C LYS A 162 -12.68 8.22 2.37
N ALA A 163 -13.50 8.02 1.34
CA ALA A 163 -14.26 9.10 0.71
C ALA A 163 -15.28 9.70 1.68
N SER A 164 -15.84 8.88 2.59
CA SER A 164 -16.80 9.30 3.61
C SER A 164 -16.17 9.73 4.95
N ALA A 165 -14.88 9.47 5.17
CA ALA A 165 -14.21 9.79 6.44
C ALA A 165 -14.16 11.31 6.60
N ARG A 166 -14.93 11.82 7.57
CA ARG A 166 -14.99 13.25 7.87
C ARG A 166 -13.71 13.66 8.61
N GLU A 167 -13.37 14.94 8.59
CA GLU A 167 -12.21 15.45 9.34
C GLU A 167 -12.32 15.10 10.84
N LYS A 168 -13.52 15.05 11.41
CA LYS A 168 -13.75 14.57 12.78
C LYS A 168 -13.30 13.13 13.05
N ASP A 169 -13.33 12.25 12.05
CA ASP A 169 -12.83 10.87 12.16
C ASP A 169 -11.28 10.81 12.20
N LEU A 170 -10.63 11.91 11.80
CA LEU A 170 -9.18 12.15 11.90
C LEU A 170 -8.79 13.02 13.13
N VAL A 171 -9.74 13.74 13.74
CA VAL A 171 -9.51 14.81 14.75
C VAL A 171 -9.61 14.33 16.21
N VAL A 172 -10.12 13.12 16.50
CA VAL A 172 -10.05 12.55 17.88
C VAL A 172 -8.60 12.36 18.35
N ILE A 173 -7.63 12.59 17.48
CA ILE A 173 -6.20 12.57 17.73
C ILE A 173 -5.73 13.98 18.13
N VAL A 174 -5.56 14.19 19.43
CA VAL A 174 -5.15 15.49 19.99
C VAL A 174 -3.68 15.89 19.69
N ASP A 175 -2.90 15.06 18.97
CA ASP A 175 -1.48 15.31 18.62
C ASP A 175 -1.30 15.40 17.09
N TRP A 176 -0.79 16.52 16.61
CA TRP A 176 -0.49 16.79 15.21
C TRP A 176 0.48 15.76 14.58
N LYS A 177 1.51 15.31 15.30
CA LYS A 177 2.42 14.25 14.82
C LYS A 177 1.66 12.95 14.55
N MET A 178 0.60 12.71 15.31
CA MET A 178 -0.23 11.52 15.21
C MET A 178 -1.31 11.64 14.13
N LYS A 179 -1.88 12.84 13.90
CA LYS A 179 -2.73 13.14 12.73
C LYS A 179 -1.99 12.79 11.44
N ARG A 180 -0.69 13.13 11.36
CA ARG A 180 0.19 12.78 10.25
C ARG A 180 0.36 11.25 10.12
N LYS A 181 0.73 10.56 11.20
CA LYS A 181 0.93 9.10 11.22
C LYS A 181 -0.33 8.29 10.82
N MET A 182 -1.50 8.69 11.30
CA MET A 182 -2.76 8.01 10.97
C MET A 182 -3.22 8.30 9.55
N ARG A 183 -3.04 9.52 9.04
CA ARG A 183 -3.20 9.81 7.61
C ARG A 183 -2.27 8.94 6.77
N TYR A 184 -1.01 8.78 7.17
CA TYR A 184 -0.08 7.89 6.48
C TYR A 184 -0.52 6.43 6.50
N GLU A 185 -0.92 5.90 7.66
CA GLU A 185 -1.46 4.53 7.73
C GLU A 185 -2.72 4.38 6.87
N MET A 186 -3.60 5.39 6.80
CA MET A 186 -4.74 5.36 5.88
C MET A 186 -4.34 5.38 4.41
N ILE A 187 -3.35 6.19 4.04
CA ILE A 187 -2.79 6.23 2.68
C ILE A 187 -2.14 4.89 2.34
N ASP A 188 -1.36 4.31 3.26
CA ASP A 188 -0.69 3.03 3.06
C ASP A 188 -1.70 1.87 2.94
N GLN A 189 -2.71 1.80 3.81
CA GLN A 189 -3.77 0.80 3.68
C GLN A 189 -4.52 0.97 2.35
N ARG A 190 -4.83 2.21 1.93
CA ARG A 190 -5.45 2.46 0.62
C ARG A 190 -4.58 1.96 -0.52
N ARG A 191 -3.28 2.27 -0.50
CA ARG A 191 -2.31 1.81 -1.50
C ARG A 191 -2.30 0.29 -1.57
N ARG A 192 -2.23 -0.39 -0.42
CA ARG A 192 -2.30 -1.86 -0.35
C ARG A 192 -3.61 -2.41 -0.92
N THR A 193 -4.74 -1.77 -0.62
CA THR A 193 -6.06 -2.18 -1.13
C THR A 193 -6.18 -1.96 -2.64
N LYS A 194 -5.70 -0.83 -3.17
CA LYS A 194 -5.64 -0.58 -4.62
C LYS A 194 -4.79 -1.64 -5.33
N ASN A 195 -3.59 -1.90 -4.81
CA ASN A 195 -2.71 -2.93 -5.38
C ASN A 195 -3.39 -4.31 -5.39
N ALA A 196 -4.10 -4.67 -4.31
CA ALA A 196 -4.85 -5.92 -4.25
C ALA A 196 -6.00 -5.96 -5.27
N MET A 197 -6.71 -4.85 -5.48
CA MET A 197 -7.77 -4.72 -6.49
C MET A 197 -7.24 -4.89 -7.91
N SER A 198 -6.20 -4.15 -8.30
CA SER A 198 -5.60 -4.23 -9.64
C SER A 198 -5.13 -5.65 -9.95
N LEU A 199 -4.57 -6.36 -8.97
CA LEU A 199 -4.19 -7.77 -9.11
C LEU A 199 -5.39 -8.69 -9.35
N LEU A 200 -6.53 -8.45 -8.69
CA LEU A 200 -7.75 -9.23 -8.94
C LEU A 200 -8.28 -9.02 -10.36
N GLU A 201 -8.23 -7.79 -10.88
CA GLU A 201 -8.73 -7.44 -12.22
C GLU A 201 -7.91 -8.09 -13.34
N VAL A 202 -6.57 -8.08 -13.24
CA VAL A 202 -5.67 -8.72 -14.23
C VAL A 202 -5.92 -10.22 -14.36
N THR A 203 -6.44 -10.88 -13.32
CA THR A 203 -6.66 -12.35 -13.32
C THR A 203 -8.00 -12.81 -13.87
N GLN A 204 -8.85 -11.90 -14.33
CA GLN A 204 -10.13 -12.23 -14.96
C GLN A 204 -10.01 -12.48 -16.48
N ILE A 205 -8.79 -12.49 -17.03
CA ILE A 205 -8.53 -12.81 -18.43
C ILE A 205 -8.85 -14.29 -18.71
N PRO A 206 -9.85 -14.62 -19.55
CA PRO A 206 -10.21 -16.00 -19.87
C PRO A 206 -9.05 -16.73 -20.55
N GLY A 207 -8.75 -17.97 -20.12
CA GLY A 207 -7.70 -18.82 -20.71
C GLY A 207 -6.38 -18.87 -19.94
N LEU A 208 -6.25 -18.13 -18.84
CA LEU A 208 -5.10 -18.24 -17.93
C LEU A 208 -5.37 -19.31 -16.85
N ASP A 209 -5.22 -20.59 -17.21
CA ASP A 209 -5.25 -21.70 -16.26
C ASP A 209 -4.08 -21.56 -15.27
N SER A 210 -4.35 -20.99 -14.10
CA SER A 210 -3.34 -20.95 -13.05
C SER A 210 -3.95 -21.12 -11.67
N LYS A 211 -3.57 -22.23 -11.02
CA LYS A 211 -3.43 -22.27 -9.57
C LYS A 211 -2.74 -20.97 -9.15
N PRO A 212 -3.18 -20.29 -8.07
CA PRO A 212 -2.63 -19.01 -7.68
C PRO A 212 -1.11 -19.11 -7.60
N THR A 213 -0.39 -18.50 -8.55
CA THR A 213 1.06 -18.43 -8.46
C THR A 213 1.35 -17.60 -7.23
N ASN A 214 2.04 -18.18 -6.24
CA ASN A 214 2.28 -17.57 -4.94
C ASN A 214 2.90 -16.15 -4.99
N CYS A 215 3.33 -15.67 -6.17
CA CYS A 215 3.67 -14.28 -6.46
C CYS A 215 2.57 -13.25 -6.09
N PHE A 216 1.28 -13.65 -6.00
CA PHE A 216 0.13 -12.78 -5.68
C PHE A 216 0.25 -11.95 -4.38
N VAL A 217 1.08 -12.39 -3.41
CA VAL A 217 1.12 -11.76 -2.07
C VAL A 217 2.54 -11.38 -1.62
N TYR A 218 3.58 -11.94 -2.23
CA TYR A 218 4.97 -11.61 -1.88
C TYR A 218 5.31 -10.13 -2.17
N THR A 219 4.68 -9.52 -3.17
CA THR A 219 4.94 -8.14 -3.59
C THR A 219 4.37 -7.09 -2.63
N VAL A 220 3.34 -7.37 -1.82
CA VAL A 220 2.76 -6.35 -0.92
C VAL A 220 3.35 -6.39 0.49
N GLU A 221 4.00 -7.49 0.90
CA GLU A 221 4.26 -7.75 2.33
C GLU A 221 5.75 -7.82 2.76
N TYR A 222 6.71 -7.94 1.83
CA TYR A 222 8.16 -7.91 2.15
C TYR A 222 8.88 -6.58 1.85
N MET A 223 8.15 -5.51 1.51
CA MET A 223 8.71 -4.21 1.07
C MET A 223 9.32 -3.30 2.17
N ASN A 224 9.78 -3.85 3.29
CA ASN A 224 10.37 -3.03 4.36
C ASN A 224 11.91 -2.96 4.37
N ASN A 225 12.64 -3.54 3.40
CA ASN A 225 14.08 -3.27 3.32
C ASN A 225 14.83 -3.48 1.99
N GLU A 226 14.21 -3.96 0.91
CA GLU A 226 14.89 -3.98 -0.40
C GLU A 226 13.92 -3.54 -1.50
N ALA A 227 14.36 -2.57 -2.30
CA ALA A 227 13.58 -1.96 -3.36
C ALA A 227 13.32 -2.98 -4.50
N CYS A 228 12.11 -3.54 -4.57
CA CYS A 228 11.70 -4.32 -5.74
C CYS A 228 11.30 -3.38 -6.88
N ILE A 229 11.94 -3.55 -8.04
CA ILE A 229 11.68 -2.86 -9.32
C ILE A 229 10.36 -3.33 -9.99
N CYS A 230 9.55 -4.14 -9.32
CA CYS A 230 8.32 -4.73 -9.86
C CYS A 230 7.09 -3.79 -9.88
N ARG A 231 7.31 -2.46 -9.94
CA ARG A 231 6.28 -1.40 -9.74
C ARG A 231 5.78 -0.73 -11.02
N ILE A 232 6.03 -1.27 -12.19
CA ILE A 232 5.59 -0.61 -13.42
C ILE A 232 4.32 -1.30 -13.93
N PRO A 233 3.21 -0.55 -14.07
CA PRO A 233 2.02 -1.04 -14.78
C PRO A 233 2.42 -1.67 -16.13
N GLN A 234 2.03 -2.92 -16.39
CA GLN A 234 2.37 -3.64 -17.64
C GLN A 234 1.78 -2.97 -18.89
N ASP A 235 0.77 -2.14 -18.69
CA ASP A 235 0.12 -1.26 -19.67
C ASP A 235 0.91 0.03 -19.96
N GLN A 236 2.02 0.31 -19.26
CA GLN A 236 2.92 1.43 -19.53
C GLN A 236 4.40 1.00 -19.63
N PRO A 237 4.76 0.17 -20.64
CA PRO A 237 6.14 -0.33 -20.82
C PRO A 237 7.16 0.80 -20.99
N GLU A 238 6.74 1.96 -21.48
CA GLU A 238 7.62 3.11 -21.64
C GLU A 238 7.98 3.75 -20.29
N LEU A 239 7.01 3.90 -19.38
CA LEU A 239 7.29 4.36 -18.02
C LEU A 239 8.20 3.36 -17.29
N ALA A 240 8.06 2.06 -17.58
CA ALA A 240 8.92 1.00 -17.08
C ALA A 240 10.39 1.24 -17.40
N ARG A 241 10.66 1.40 -18.69
CA ARG A 241 12.00 1.64 -19.21
C ARG A 241 12.58 2.94 -18.66
N ARG A 242 11.74 3.96 -18.43
CA ARG A 242 12.18 5.24 -17.86
C ARG A 242 12.58 5.11 -16.39
N LEU A 243 11.90 4.25 -15.64
CA LEU A 243 12.15 3.98 -14.22
C LEU A 243 13.33 3.03 -13.97
N GLU A 244 13.69 2.20 -14.94
CA GLU A 244 14.88 1.38 -14.86
C GLU A 244 16.13 2.27 -14.82
N VAL A 245 16.74 2.34 -13.65
CA VAL A 245 18.08 2.89 -13.44
C VAL A 245 19.00 2.19 -14.43
N GLY A 246 19.61 2.96 -15.34
CA GLY A 246 20.26 2.42 -16.52
C GLY A 246 21.38 1.42 -16.24
N GLY A 247 21.83 0.75 -17.30
CA GLY A 247 22.95 -0.20 -17.25
C GLY A 247 22.55 -1.68 -17.34
N GLY A 248 21.26 -2.01 -17.21
CA GLY A 248 20.77 -3.39 -17.41
C GLY A 248 20.75 -3.83 -18.89
N ALA A 249 20.50 -2.90 -19.80
CA ALA A 249 20.45 -3.12 -21.25
C ALA A 249 20.86 -1.87 -22.02
N CYS A 250 21.30 -2.06 -23.27
CA CYS A 250 21.69 -0.97 -24.16
C CYS A 250 20.48 -0.16 -24.60
N ASP A 251 20.49 1.15 -24.35
CA ASP A 251 19.41 2.08 -24.72
C ASP A 251 19.23 2.27 -26.24
N CYS A 252 20.13 1.71 -27.05
CA CYS A 252 20.02 1.77 -28.50
C CYS A 252 19.53 0.46 -29.13
N CYS A 253 20.04 -0.69 -28.67
CA CYS A 253 19.74 -1.99 -29.29
C CYS A 253 18.96 -2.95 -28.39
N GLY A 254 18.65 -2.56 -27.14
CA GLY A 254 17.90 -3.36 -26.19
C GLY A 254 18.63 -4.56 -25.60
N LYS A 255 19.81 -4.93 -26.13
CA LYS A 255 20.56 -6.09 -25.65
C LYS A 255 21.08 -5.89 -24.22
N THR A 256 20.90 -6.91 -23.40
CA THR A 256 21.35 -7.01 -22.01
C THR A 256 22.85 -7.29 -21.90
N LEU A 257 23.42 -7.06 -20.72
CA LEU A 257 24.82 -7.42 -20.42
C LEU A 257 25.13 -8.89 -20.73
N LYS A 258 24.19 -9.80 -20.42
CA LYS A 258 24.32 -11.26 -20.65
C LYS A 258 24.40 -11.61 -22.14
N GLU A 259 23.54 -11.01 -22.96
CA GLU A 259 23.53 -11.24 -24.41
C GLU A 259 24.79 -10.67 -25.09
N LEU A 260 25.29 -9.54 -24.58
CA LEU A 260 26.49 -8.89 -25.10
C LEU A 260 27.80 -9.51 -24.58
N LYS A 261 27.74 -10.35 -23.54
CA LYS A 261 28.90 -10.91 -22.84
C LYS A 261 29.89 -9.82 -22.36
N VAL A 262 29.36 -8.70 -21.85
CA VAL A 262 30.15 -7.60 -21.27
C VAL A 262 29.81 -7.42 -19.79
N SER A 263 30.77 -6.95 -19.00
CA SER A 263 30.58 -6.71 -17.56
C SER A 263 29.82 -5.41 -17.26
N SER A 264 29.89 -4.42 -18.16
CA SER A 264 29.22 -3.13 -18.00
C SER A 264 28.94 -2.46 -19.36
N LEU A 265 27.97 -1.55 -19.37
CA LEU A 265 27.67 -0.68 -20.52
C LEU A 265 28.33 0.69 -20.34
N LYS A 266 28.66 1.34 -21.46
CA LYS A 266 29.24 2.69 -21.46
C LYS A 266 28.14 3.71 -21.24
N SER A 267 28.23 4.52 -20.18
CA SER A 267 27.30 5.62 -19.96
C SER A 267 27.59 6.80 -20.89
N CYS A 268 26.57 7.58 -21.24
CA CYS A 268 26.76 8.83 -21.94
C CYS A 268 27.57 9.80 -21.06
N PRO A 269 28.72 10.32 -21.52
CA PRO A 269 29.59 11.15 -20.68
C PRO A 269 28.96 12.49 -20.29
N ARG A 270 27.94 12.95 -21.03
CA ARG A 270 27.25 14.22 -20.76
C ARG A 270 26.13 14.06 -19.73
N CYS A 271 25.16 13.18 -19.99
CA CYS A 271 24.00 13.03 -19.12
C CYS A 271 24.14 11.96 -18.05
N MET A 272 25.02 10.98 -18.25
CA MET A 272 25.18 9.80 -17.39
C MET A 272 23.90 8.98 -17.16
N SER A 273 22.79 9.30 -17.84
CA SER A 273 21.49 8.64 -17.66
C SER A 273 21.20 7.55 -18.70
N MET A 274 21.97 7.50 -19.78
CA MET A 274 21.82 6.54 -20.89
C MET A 274 23.07 5.67 -21.02
N TYR A 275 22.88 4.41 -21.38
CA TYR A 275 23.90 3.36 -21.40
C TYR A 275 23.93 2.62 -22.74
N TYR A 276 25.12 2.44 -23.29
CA TYR A 276 25.32 1.88 -24.62
C TYR A 276 26.36 0.77 -24.60
N CYS A 277 26.16 -0.26 -25.42
CA CYS A 277 27.14 -1.34 -25.58
C CYS A 277 28.36 -0.91 -26.40
N SER A 278 28.22 0.11 -27.25
CA SER A 278 29.30 0.61 -28.12
C SER A 278 29.11 2.10 -28.45
N HIS A 279 30.19 2.73 -28.91
CA HIS A 279 30.16 4.11 -29.41
C HIS A 279 29.26 4.25 -30.64
N GLU A 280 29.11 3.21 -31.45
CA GLU A 280 28.19 3.18 -32.58
C GLU A 280 26.72 3.24 -32.14
N CYS A 281 26.36 2.45 -31.12
CA CYS A 281 25.03 2.51 -30.51
C CYS A 281 24.75 3.90 -29.91
N GLN A 282 25.74 4.51 -29.25
CA GLN A 282 25.63 5.88 -28.76
C GLN A 282 25.39 6.87 -29.90
N LYS A 283 26.16 6.82 -31.00
CA LYS A 283 25.97 7.69 -32.18
C LYS A 283 24.59 7.52 -32.81
N ARG A 284 24.11 6.28 -32.92
CA ARG A 284 22.80 5.97 -33.49
C ARG A 284 21.66 6.52 -32.61
N ALA A 285 21.70 6.26 -31.30
CA ALA A 285 20.75 6.84 -30.35
C ALA A 285 20.82 8.38 -30.30
N TRP A 286 22.03 8.95 -30.40
CA TRP A 286 22.25 10.40 -30.49
C TRP A 286 21.47 11.03 -31.64
N LYS A 287 21.55 10.42 -32.83
CA LYS A 287 20.80 10.85 -34.03
C LYS A 287 19.30 10.57 -33.91
N ALA A 288 18.90 9.47 -33.27
CA ALA A 288 17.51 9.05 -33.14
C ALA A 288 16.67 9.94 -32.21
N GLY A 289 17.28 10.77 -31.37
CA GLY A 289 16.53 11.68 -30.49
C GLY A 289 17.27 12.04 -29.21
N HIS A 290 18.24 11.24 -28.78
CA HIS A 290 18.95 11.47 -27.52
C HIS A 290 19.62 12.86 -27.48
N LYS A 291 20.09 13.41 -28.60
CA LYS A 291 20.63 14.78 -28.65
C LYS A 291 19.67 15.83 -28.08
N LYS A 292 18.36 15.69 -28.31
CA LYS A 292 17.33 16.64 -27.86
C LYS A 292 17.10 16.57 -26.36
N ALA A 293 17.18 15.37 -25.79
CA ALA A 293 16.92 15.14 -24.37
C ALA A 293 18.19 15.14 -23.49
N CYS A 294 19.38 15.00 -24.10
CA CYS A 294 20.65 14.90 -23.37
C CYS A 294 21.03 16.21 -22.70
N ARG A 295 21.06 16.18 -21.37
CA ARG A 295 21.42 17.31 -20.50
C ARG A 295 22.56 16.91 -19.55
N PRO A 296 23.43 17.82 -19.10
CA PRO A 296 24.41 17.50 -18.06
C PRO A 296 23.74 16.85 -16.84
N GLY A 297 24.28 15.75 -16.32
CA GLY A 297 23.60 14.93 -15.30
C GLY A 297 23.26 15.63 -13.97
N LYS A 298 23.80 16.85 -13.75
CA LYS A 298 23.52 17.68 -12.57
C LYS A 298 22.52 18.82 -12.83
N MET A 299 22.09 19.01 -14.07
CA MET A 299 21.23 20.12 -14.44
C MET A 299 19.75 19.73 -14.33
N ILE A 300 19.16 20.14 -13.22
CA ILE A 300 17.72 20.00 -12.92
C ILE A 300 16.99 21.24 -13.46
N LYS A 301 15.81 21.05 -14.07
CA LYS A 301 14.94 22.15 -14.52
C LYS A 301 13.48 21.92 -14.09
N PRO A 302 12.68 22.99 -13.92
CA PRO A 302 11.24 22.91 -13.87
C PRO A 302 10.66 22.04 -14.98
N GLY A 303 9.68 21.20 -14.64
CA GLY A 303 9.06 20.20 -15.51
C GLY A 303 9.82 18.87 -15.61
N ASP A 304 11.03 18.76 -15.04
CA ASP A 304 11.72 17.48 -15.00
C ASP A 304 10.98 16.48 -14.12
N ILE A 305 10.86 15.25 -14.61
CA ILE A 305 10.44 14.13 -13.77
C ILE A 305 11.69 13.46 -13.22
N MET A 306 11.75 13.29 -11.91
CA MET A 306 12.87 12.69 -11.21
C MET A 306 12.38 11.64 -10.23
N GLN A 307 13.24 10.68 -9.90
CA GLN A 307 12.96 9.72 -8.85
C GLN A 307 13.74 10.08 -7.60
N LEU A 308 13.09 9.99 -6.44
CA LEU A 308 13.76 10.22 -5.16
C LEU A 308 14.68 9.05 -4.83
N VAL A 309 15.95 9.34 -4.55
CA VAL A 309 16.92 8.30 -4.20
C VAL A 309 16.77 7.90 -2.72
N PRO A 310 17.11 6.65 -2.34
CA PRO A 310 17.11 6.23 -0.95
C PRO A 310 17.91 7.16 -0.02
N GLY A 311 17.43 7.31 1.22
CA GLY A 311 18.13 8.05 2.27
C GLY A 311 17.57 9.44 2.58
N LEU A 312 16.30 9.72 2.25
CA LEU A 312 15.56 10.85 2.81
C LEU A 312 15.30 10.60 4.31
N LYS A 313 16.02 11.31 5.19
CA LYS A 313 15.92 11.12 6.66
C LYS A 313 14.55 11.51 7.23
N HIS A 314 13.96 12.59 6.72
CA HIS A 314 12.71 13.15 7.23
C HIS A 314 11.47 12.56 6.54
N MET A 315 11.66 11.93 5.38
CA MET A 315 10.58 11.38 4.55
C MET A 315 11.00 10.07 3.87
N PRO A 316 11.36 9.03 4.65
CA PRO A 316 11.86 7.77 4.09
C PRO A 316 10.83 7.06 3.20
N ASP A 317 9.53 7.32 3.41
CA ASP A 317 8.44 6.73 2.64
C ASP A 317 8.35 7.25 1.20
N LEU A 318 8.99 8.39 0.90
CA LEU A 318 9.05 8.93 -0.45
C LEU A 318 10.23 8.38 -1.27
N ASN A 319 11.14 7.62 -0.64
CA ASN A 319 12.25 7.00 -1.36
C ASN A 319 11.72 6.12 -2.50
N GLY A 320 12.18 6.37 -3.73
CA GLY A 320 11.77 5.65 -4.93
C GLY A 320 10.51 6.21 -5.62
N GLU A 321 9.81 7.16 -5.02
CA GLU A 321 8.66 7.83 -5.65
C GLU A 321 9.11 8.79 -6.75
N LEU A 322 8.21 9.01 -7.73
CA LEU A 322 8.41 9.97 -8.81
C LEU A 322 7.92 11.35 -8.41
N VAL A 323 8.68 12.36 -8.80
CA VAL A 323 8.36 13.76 -8.57
C VAL A 323 8.55 14.56 -9.84
N GLU A 324 7.68 15.54 -10.06
CA GLU A 324 7.87 16.62 -11.01
C GLU A 324 8.54 17.80 -10.29
N ILE A 325 9.59 18.33 -10.89
CA ILE A 325 10.28 19.53 -10.40
C ILE A 325 9.44 20.75 -10.77
N MET A 326 9.04 21.54 -9.78
CA MET A 326 8.26 22.76 -10.02
C MET A 326 9.19 23.95 -10.22
N GLU A 327 10.02 24.25 -9.22
CA GLU A 327 10.91 25.43 -9.22
C GLU A 327 12.04 25.24 -8.20
N PRO A 328 13.14 26.02 -8.29
CA PRO A 328 14.16 26.06 -7.24
C PRO A 328 13.56 26.55 -5.91
N ASP A 329 13.97 25.94 -4.79
CA ASP A 329 13.64 26.49 -3.48
C ASP A 329 14.60 27.64 -3.15
N HIS A 330 14.15 28.87 -3.36
CA HIS A 330 14.95 30.08 -3.12
C HIS A 330 15.36 30.27 -1.65
N ALA A 331 14.72 29.59 -0.69
CA ALA A 331 15.13 29.64 0.71
C ALA A 331 16.29 28.68 1.04
N LYS A 332 16.59 27.70 0.16
CA LYS A 332 17.60 26.66 0.42
C LYS A 332 18.38 26.33 -0.84
N GLU A 333 19.64 26.77 -0.90
CA GLU A 333 20.51 26.52 -2.04
C GLU A 333 20.60 25.01 -2.38
N GLY A 334 20.35 24.70 -3.66
CA GLY A 334 20.37 23.33 -4.18
C GLY A 334 19.17 22.47 -3.79
N TYR A 335 18.11 23.05 -3.21
CA TYR A 335 16.82 22.40 -3.02
C TYR A 335 15.84 22.80 -4.12
N TRP A 336 14.86 21.94 -4.33
CA TRP A 336 13.83 22.09 -5.34
C TRP A 336 12.49 21.83 -4.73
N ILE A 337 11.54 22.66 -5.13
CA ILE A 337 10.13 22.48 -4.86
C ILE A 337 9.61 21.42 -5.83
N VAL A 338 9.02 20.35 -5.29
CA VAL A 338 8.59 19.20 -6.08
C VAL A 338 7.13 18.84 -5.85
N ARG A 339 6.51 18.26 -6.88
CA ARG A 339 5.16 17.69 -6.86
C ARG A 339 5.26 16.18 -7.02
N LEU A 340 4.67 15.42 -6.11
CA LEU A 340 4.63 13.97 -6.21
C LEU A 340 3.72 13.54 -7.38
N LEU A 341 4.24 12.71 -8.27
CA LEU A 341 3.49 12.08 -9.36
C LEU A 341 2.97 10.72 -8.89
N VAL A 342 2.14 10.73 -7.85
CA VAL A 342 1.35 9.55 -7.48
C VAL A 342 0.07 9.62 -8.31
N GLU A 343 -0.21 8.57 -9.09
CA GLU A 343 -1.36 8.47 -10.01
C GLU A 343 -2.58 9.26 -9.57
N GLU A 344 -3.00 10.15 -10.48
CA GLU A 344 -4.24 10.95 -10.51
C GLU A 344 -5.29 10.51 -9.49
N VAL A 345 -5.13 10.98 -8.27
CA VAL A 345 -6.30 11.39 -7.52
C VAL A 345 -5.98 12.79 -7.09
N ALA A 346 -6.51 13.74 -7.86
CA ALA A 346 -6.78 15.09 -7.41
C ALA A 346 -7.70 15.04 -6.18
N VAL A 347 -7.21 14.49 -5.09
CA VAL A 347 -7.63 14.94 -3.78
C VAL A 347 -6.83 16.22 -3.64
N ALA A 348 -7.51 17.36 -3.78
CA ALA A 348 -7.05 18.59 -3.18
C ALA A 348 -6.91 18.33 -1.67
N THR A 349 -5.83 17.64 -1.28
CA THR A 349 -5.42 17.64 0.11
C THR A 349 -4.90 19.03 0.32
N ASN A 350 -5.53 19.77 1.22
CA ASN A 350 -5.02 20.99 1.84
C ASN A 350 -3.71 20.73 2.61
N SER A 351 -2.81 19.90 2.09
CA SER A 351 -1.49 19.63 2.62
C SER A 351 -0.58 20.76 2.20
N GLU A 352 -0.40 21.70 3.14
CA GLU A 352 0.86 22.39 3.46
C GLU A 352 1.93 22.36 2.35
N GLY A 353 1.76 23.21 1.34
CA GLY A 353 2.82 23.59 0.40
C GLY A 353 3.44 22.47 -0.44
N PRO A 354 4.15 22.83 -1.51
CA PRO A 354 4.96 21.87 -2.23
C PRO A 354 6.22 21.49 -1.40
N GLU A 355 6.67 20.24 -1.51
CA GLU A 355 7.77 19.72 -0.69
C GLU A 355 9.14 20.17 -1.24
N SER A 356 10.06 20.53 -0.35
CA SER A 356 11.42 20.96 -0.72
C SER A 356 12.43 19.82 -0.56
N ILE A 357 13.09 19.43 -1.65
CA ILE A 357 14.01 18.29 -1.71
C ILE A 357 15.37 18.70 -2.30
N LYS A 358 16.45 18.29 -1.65
CA LYS A 358 17.82 18.53 -2.12
C LYS A 358 18.06 17.83 -3.47
N GLY A 359 18.61 18.53 -4.44
CA GLY A 359 18.91 18.01 -5.79
C GLY A 359 19.70 16.70 -5.79
N SER A 360 20.66 16.56 -4.87
CA SER A 360 21.46 15.33 -4.72
C SER A 360 20.68 14.12 -4.18
N LYS A 361 19.43 14.31 -3.75
CA LYS A 361 18.50 13.26 -3.34
C LYS A 361 17.50 12.88 -4.43
N MET A 362 17.76 13.33 -5.65
CA MET A 362 16.93 13.04 -6.82
C MET A 362 17.82 12.52 -7.94
N ARG A 363 17.29 11.61 -8.75
CA ARG A 363 17.95 11.11 -9.96
C ARG A 363 17.06 11.35 -11.17
N HIS A 364 17.66 11.76 -12.28
CA HIS A 364 16.93 11.86 -13.54
C HIS A 364 16.41 10.47 -13.95
N ILE A 365 15.15 10.39 -14.33
CA ILE A 365 14.64 9.22 -15.06
C ILE A 365 15.06 9.32 -16.53
N ARG A 366 14.99 8.21 -17.28
CA ARG A 366 15.29 8.29 -18.72
C ARG A 366 14.26 9.22 -19.39
N PRO A 367 14.69 10.11 -20.30
CA PRO A 367 13.75 10.88 -21.11
C PRO A 367 12.90 9.95 -21.97
N ALA A 368 11.66 10.33 -22.24
CA ALA A 368 10.89 9.70 -23.31
C ALA A 368 11.63 9.98 -24.62
N MET A 369 11.94 8.93 -25.38
CA MET A 369 12.64 9.01 -26.67
C MET A 369 11.68 9.05 -27.84
#